data_AF-A0AAD0TAS1-F1
#
_entry.id   AF-A0AAD0TAS1-F1
#
_cell.length_a   1.000
_cell.length_b   1.000
_cell.length_c   1.000
_cell.angle_alpha   90.00
_cell.angle_beta   90.00
_cell.angle_gamma   90.00
#
_symmetry.space_group_name_H-M   'P 1'
#
loop_
_entity.id
_entity.type
_entity.pdbx_description
1 polymer ?
#
loop_
_entity_poly.entity_id
_entity_poly.type
_entity_poly.pdbx_seq_one_letter_code
_entity_poly.pdbx_strand_id
1 'polypeptide(L)'
;MNSIIKIVLVITLGLASSASTKIEKMEELVGKYAHYDVVSYIGELFGPIKLKNRIISFGITEYYLEDGKLMSKDQFCFSEYKANLPFQAKTSDEFTRAIEPKVVEMEIMQTNGELLIHRPETPTLLGVDLNDYREDFPSDPNDPRFTDDDEDGNPGVTVNLTFKPFVDEELYIARKEIFSYDMKKMKNGILAGFVRDRSQQYIIGASKDDLVTESNPIQNPDLSKSPIYLIPLKEDLDCDQLKERRDQYFPKRDRSHKGFYRWYEN
;
A
#
# COMPACT_ATOMS: atom_id res chain seq x y z
N MET A 1 -51.14 50.03 21.72
CA MET A 1 -49.98 49.43 22.42
C MET A 1 -50.28 47.94 22.57
N ASN A 2 -49.89 47.13 21.58
CA ASN A 2 -48.77 46.16 21.63
C ASN A 2 -48.88 45.23 22.86
N SER A 3 -48.99 43.91 22.73
CA SER A 3 -47.96 43.10 22.08
C SER A 3 -48.46 41.70 21.71
N ILE A 4 -48.14 41.29 20.49
CA ILE A 4 -48.29 39.92 19.98
C ILE A 4 -46.99 39.17 20.33
N ILE A 5 -47.08 38.11 21.12
CA ILE A 5 -45.95 37.21 21.40
C ILE A 5 -45.71 36.35 20.17
N LYS A 6 -44.63 36.63 19.43
CA LYS A 6 -44.11 35.75 18.38
C LYS A 6 -43.23 34.68 19.03
N ILE A 7 -43.70 33.44 19.01
CA ILE A 7 -42.89 32.25 19.28
C ILE A 7 -41.96 32.06 18.07
N VAL A 8 -40.67 32.31 18.27
CA VAL A 8 -39.63 31.93 17.31
C VAL A 8 -39.23 30.50 17.63
N LEU A 9 -39.75 29.55 16.85
CA LEU A 9 -39.28 28.17 16.86
C LEU A 9 -37.97 28.13 16.07
N VAL A 10 -36.85 28.06 16.79
CA VAL A 10 -35.53 27.87 16.18
C VAL A 10 -35.42 26.41 15.75
N ILE A 11 -35.45 26.16 14.44
CA ILE A 11 -35.18 24.85 13.83
C ILE A 11 -33.65 24.71 13.73
N THR A 12 -33.03 24.04 14.71
CA THR A 12 -31.60 23.66 14.70
C THR A 12 -31.41 22.15 14.54
N LEU A 13 -32.13 21.49 13.62
CA LEU A 13 -32.08 20.02 13.48
C LEU A 13 -31.31 19.47 12.27
N GLY A 14 -30.65 20.30 11.44
CA GLY A 14 -30.02 19.82 10.20
C GLY A 14 -28.60 19.26 10.30
N LEU A 15 -27.76 19.77 11.21
CA LEU A 15 -26.31 19.53 11.19
C LEU A 15 -25.85 18.39 12.12
N ALA A 16 -26.56 18.14 13.22
CA ALA A 16 -26.19 17.09 14.17
C ALA A 16 -26.43 15.67 13.62
N SER A 17 -27.48 15.50 12.81
CA SER A 17 -27.86 14.19 12.26
C SER A 17 -26.84 13.63 11.26
N SER A 18 -26.36 14.47 10.33
CA SER A 18 -25.40 14.02 9.31
C SER A 18 -24.01 13.71 9.89
N ALA A 19 -23.54 14.51 10.84
CA ALA A 19 -22.28 14.26 11.54
C ALA A 19 -22.33 12.97 12.37
N SER A 20 -23.42 12.72 13.10
CA SER A 20 -23.65 11.47 13.85
C SER A 20 -23.62 10.26 12.93
N THR A 21 -24.34 10.31 11.80
CA THR A 21 -24.37 9.20 10.84
C THR A 21 -23.01 8.94 10.18
N LYS A 22 -22.20 9.98 9.95
CA LYS A 22 -20.85 9.81 9.41
C LYS A 22 -19.95 9.11 10.43
N ILE A 23 -19.98 9.53 11.69
CA ILE A 23 -19.18 8.93 12.77
C ILE A 23 -19.56 7.46 12.97
N GLU A 24 -20.85 7.14 13.08
CA GLU A 24 -21.33 5.75 13.19
C GLU A 24 -20.80 4.87 12.05
N LYS A 25 -20.74 5.39 10.82
CA LYS A 25 -20.17 4.66 9.67
C LYS A 25 -18.66 4.50 9.74
N MET A 26 -17.94 5.45 10.33
CA MET A 26 -16.51 5.33 10.59
C MET A 26 -16.23 4.31 11.69
N GLU A 27 -17.04 4.27 12.74
CA GLU A 27 -16.96 3.25 13.80
C GLU A 27 -17.08 1.83 13.24
N GLU A 28 -17.91 1.62 12.21
CA GLU A 28 -18.00 0.34 11.52
C GLU A 28 -16.74 -0.09 10.74
N LEU A 29 -15.76 0.82 10.58
CA LEU A 29 -14.46 0.56 9.94
C LEU A 29 -13.33 0.45 10.97
N VAL A 30 -13.57 0.75 12.24
CA VAL A 30 -12.53 0.66 13.27
C VAL A 30 -12.15 -0.81 13.49
N GLY A 31 -10.85 -1.08 13.53
CA GLY A 31 -10.31 -2.42 13.73
C GLY A 31 -8.97 -2.63 13.04
N LYS A 32 -8.43 -3.84 13.22
CA LYS A 32 -7.22 -4.31 12.56
C LYS A 32 -7.56 -5.21 11.37
N TYR A 33 -6.79 -5.07 10.31
CA TYR A 33 -7.00 -5.77 9.05
C TYR A 33 -5.70 -6.41 8.58
N ALA A 34 -5.80 -7.63 8.07
CA ALA A 34 -4.79 -8.23 7.22
C ALA A 34 -4.77 -7.45 5.90
N HIS A 35 -3.68 -6.74 5.67
CA HIS A 35 -3.42 -5.96 4.47
C HIS A 35 -2.87 -6.86 3.39
N TYR A 36 -3.50 -6.84 2.23
CA TYR A 36 -2.99 -7.43 1.00
C TYR A 36 -3.18 -6.45 -0.13
N ASP A 37 -2.08 -6.08 -0.77
CA ASP A 37 -2.14 -5.30 -1.98
C ASP A 37 -1.24 -5.89 -3.05
N VAL A 38 -1.59 -5.59 -4.29
CA VAL A 38 -0.80 -5.94 -5.46
C VAL A 38 -0.63 -4.66 -6.24
N VAL A 39 0.59 -4.40 -6.67
CA VAL A 39 0.86 -3.36 -7.66
C VAL A 39 1.49 -4.03 -8.87
N SER A 40 0.77 -3.96 -10.00
CA SER A 40 1.28 -4.48 -11.27
C SER A 40 1.97 -3.38 -12.05
N TYR A 41 3.10 -3.71 -12.69
CA TYR A 41 3.86 -2.79 -13.51
C TYR A 41 4.11 -3.33 -14.92
N ILE A 42 4.38 -2.42 -15.85
CA ILE A 42 4.82 -2.70 -17.20
C ILE A 42 6.10 -1.90 -17.45
N GLY A 43 7.19 -2.61 -17.77
CA GLY A 43 8.44 -2.06 -18.24
C GLY A 43 8.67 -2.34 -19.72
N GLU A 44 9.49 -1.51 -20.35
CA GLU A 44 10.03 -1.85 -21.68
C GLU A 44 11.12 -2.91 -21.54
N LEU A 45 11.15 -3.84 -22.48
CA LEU A 45 12.26 -4.76 -22.70
C LEU A 45 12.59 -4.72 -24.21
N PHE A 46 13.62 -5.45 -24.62
CA PHE A 46 14.04 -5.57 -26.02
C PHE A 46 12.88 -5.79 -27.00
N GLY A 47 12.69 -4.82 -27.88
CA GLY A 47 11.73 -4.88 -29.00
C GLY A 47 10.26 -4.94 -28.54
N PRO A 48 9.44 -5.89 -29.04
CA PRO A 48 8.01 -5.97 -28.72
C PRO A 48 7.72 -6.60 -27.36
N ILE A 49 8.75 -7.13 -26.67
CA ILE A 49 8.57 -7.81 -25.38
C ILE A 49 8.48 -6.74 -24.29
N LYS A 50 7.46 -6.84 -23.44
CA LYS A 50 7.31 -5.98 -22.26
C LYS A 50 7.61 -6.80 -21.01
N LEU A 51 8.37 -6.23 -20.09
CA LEU A 51 8.48 -6.75 -18.73
C LEU A 51 7.14 -6.51 -18.05
N LYS A 52 6.52 -7.56 -17.54
CA LYS A 52 5.31 -7.48 -16.71
C LYS A 52 5.66 -8.08 -15.38
N ASN A 53 5.60 -7.27 -14.35
CA ASN A 53 5.83 -7.74 -13.00
C ASN A 53 4.72 -7.26 -12.08
N ARG A 54 4.69 -7.83 -10.88
CA ARG A 54 3.87 -7.37 -9.78
C ARG A 54 4.62 -7.53 -8.49
N ILE A 55 4.43 -6.58 -7.60
CA ILE A 55 4.80 -6.64 -6.20
C ILE A 55 3.52 -6.94 -5.43
N ILE A 56 3.58 -7.89 -4.51
CA ILE A 56 2.49 -8.26 -3.62
C ILE A 56 2.96 -7.97 -2.22
N SER A 57 2.32 -7.05 -1.52
CA SER A 57 2.69 -6.70 -0.15
C SER A 57 1.66 -7.23 0.83
N PHE A 58 2.18 -7.67 1.97
CA PHE A 58 1.40 -8.22 3.07
C PHE A 58 1.72 -7.42 4.32
N GLY A 59 0.69 -7.11 5.10
CA GLY A 59 0.85 -6.24 6.26
C GLY A 59 -0.35 -6.24 7.18
N ILE A 60 -0.35 -5.27 8.10
CA ILE A 60 -1.46 -4.98 8.99
C ILE A 60 -1.84 -3.52 8.80
N THR A 61 -3.13 -3.27 8.59
CA THR A 61 -3.69 -1.91 8.62
C THR A 61 -4.58 -1.80 9.86
N GLU A 62 -4.33 -0.80 10.68
CA GLU A 62 -5.17 -0.44 11.83
C GLU A 62 -5.94 0.83 11.53
N TYR A 63 -7.26 0.75 11.66
CA TYR A 63 -8.17 1.89 11.61
C TYR A 63 -8.68 2.20 13.01
N TYR A 64 -8.55 3.46 13.42
CA TYR A 64 -9.03 3.95 14.71
C TYR A 64 -9.59 5.36 14.59
N LEU A 65 -10.38 5.78 15.57
CA LEU A 65 -10.91 7.14 15.64
C LEU A 65 -10.02 8.00 16.53
N GLU A 66 -9.66 9.17 16.02
CA GLU A 66 -8.98 10.23 16.78
C GLU A 66 -9.62 11.57 16.40
N ASP A 67 -10.08 12.34 17.38
CA ASP A 67 -10.74 13.65 17.17
C ASP A 67 -11.87 13.65 16.11
N GLY A 68 -12.63 12.54 16.04
CA GLY A 68 -13.73 12.38 15.08
C GLY A 68 -13.31 12.09 13.64
N LYS A 69 -12.04 11.74 13.43
CA LYS A 69 -11.44 11.37 12.15
C LYS A 69 -11.07 9.89 12.15
N LEU A 70 -11.23 9.22 11.02
CA LEU A 70 -10.73 7.86 10.85
C LEU A 70 -9.25 7.93 10.46
N MET A 71 -8.38 7.44 11.33
CA MET A 71 -6.94 7.39 11.12
C MET A 71 -6.55 6.00 10.64
N SER A 72 -5.57 5.95 9.74
CA SER A 72 -4.94 4.72 9.25
C SER A 72 -3.50 4.65 9.67
N LYS A 73 -3.12 3.49 10.23
CA LYS A 73 -1.74 3.11 10.46
C LYS A 73 -1.46 1.82 9.69
N ASP A 74 -0.50 1.87 8.78
CA ASP A 74 -0.09 0.73 7.98
C ASP A 74 1.25 0.20 8.46
N GLN A 75 1.37 -1.12 8.53
CA GLN A 75 2.60 -1.83 8.83
C GLN A 75 2.81 -2.89 7.75
N PHE A 76 3.81 -2.70 6.90
CA PHE A 76 4.21 -3.71 5.92
C PHE A 76 5.08 -4.77 6.60
N CYS A 77 4.84 -6.05 6.29
CA CYS A 77 5.45 -7.18 6.99
C CYS A 77 6.40 -7.98 6.10
N PHE A 78 5.95 -8.33 4.89
CA PHE A 78 6.72 -9.09 3.90
C PHE A 78 6.12 -8.91 2.51
N SER A 79 6.86 -9.27 1.46
CA SER A 79 6.40 -9.12 0.08
C SER A 79 6.77 -10.31 -0.82
N GLU A 80 6.09 -10.40 -1.96
CA GLU A 80 6.42 -11.32 -3.04
C GLU A 80 6.56 -10.56 -4.35
N TYR A 81 7.58 -10.92 -5.14
CA TYR A 81 7.74 -10.43 -6.50
C TYR A 81 7.44 -11.52 -7.51
N LYS A 82 6.68 -11.18 -8.56
CA LYS A 82 6.38 -12.10 -9.67
C LYS A 82 6.54 -11.39 -11.00
N ALA A 83 7.30 -11.98 -11.91
CA ALA A 83 7.49 -11.49 -13.27
C ALA A 83 7.11 -12.52 -14.33
N ASN A 84 6.90 -12.06 -15.57
CA ASN A 84 6.71 -12.90 -16.75
C ASN A 84 8.02 -13.44 -17.36
N LEU A 85 9.17 -13.12 -16.77
CA LEU A 85 10.50 -13.54 -17.22
C LEU A 85 11.09 -14.58 -16.25
N PRO A 86 12.05 -15.42 -16.70
CA PRO A 86 12.58 -16.52 -15.90
C PRO A 86 13.67 -16.08 -14.90
N PHE A 87 13.38 -15.05 -14.10
CA PHE A 87 14.20 -14.66 -12.95
C PHE A 87 13.33 -14.56 -11.70
N GLN A 88 13.96 -14.67 -10.53
CA GLN A 88 13.31 -14.39 -9.26
C GLN A 88 13.92 -13.12 -8.68
N ALA A 89 13.10 -12.21 -8.17
CA ALA A 89 13.56 -11.16 -7.28
C ALA A 89 13.00 -11.45 -5.89
N LYS A 90 13.81 -11.22 -4.86
CA LYS A 90 13.43 -11.39 -3.46
C LYS A 90 14.01 -10.23 -2.65
N THR A 91 13.23 -9.78 -1.70
CA THR A 91 13.65 -8.82 -0.68
C THR A 91 13.55 -9.52 0.68
N SER A 92 14.27 -9.00 1.67
CA SER A 92 14.13 -9.42 3.06
C SER A 92 12.78 -8.98 3.64
N ASP A 93 12.40 -9.52 4.80
CA ASP A 93 11.24 -8.99 5.52
C ASP A 93 11.59 -7.62 6.11
N GLU A 94 12.85 -7.43 6.52
CA GLU A 94 13.45 -6.19 7.00
C GLU A 94 13.29 -5.06 5.99
N PHE A 95 13.62 -5.29 4.70
CA PHE A 95 13.33 -4.38 3.59
C PHE A 95 11.87 -3.96 3.58
N THR A 96 10.96 -4.91 3.74
CA THR A 96 9.52 -4.63 3.63
C THR A 96 9.03 -3.86 4.86
N ARG A 97 9.57 -4.17 6.05
CA ARG A 97 9.24 -3.52 7.33
C ARG A 97 9.81 -2.11 7.44
N ALA A 98 10.92 -1.83 6.75
CA ALA A 98 11.51 -0.50 6.65
C ALA A 98 10.59 0.51 5.93
N ILE A 99 9.59 0.03 5.17
CA ILE A 99 8.54 0.88 4.62
C ILE A 99 7.59 1.28 5.76
N GLU A 100 7.82 2.46 6.34
CA GLU A 100 7.03 3.01 7.44
C GLU A 100 6.21 4.26 7.02
N PRO A 101 5.02 4.09 6.43
CA PRO A 101 4.16 5.22 6.11
C PRO A 101 3.69 5.95 7.35
N LYS A 102 3.61 7.29 7.25
CA LYS A 102 3.00 8.11 8.29
C LYS A 102 1.53 7.75 8.48
N VAL A 103 1.08 7.82 9.73
CA VAL A 103 -0.34 7.77 10.06
C VAL A 103 -1.08 8.86 9.28
N VAL A 104 -2.23 8.51 8.70
CA VAL A 104 -2.95 9.40 7.80
C VAL A 104 -4.46 9.39 8.05
N GLU A 105 -5.09 10.55 7.90
CA GLU A 105 -6.54 10.66 7.92
C GLU A 105 -7.13 10.05 6.64
N MET A 106 -8.12 9.18 6.82
CA MET A 106 -8.86 8.55 5.73
C MET A 106 -9.99 9.47 5.25
N GLU A 107 -10.12 9.59 3.94
CA GLU A 107 -11.20 10.33 3.31
C GLU A 107 -12.40 9.40 3.06
N ILE A 108 -13.57 9.79 3.57
CA ILE A 108 -14.76 8.94 3.52
C ILE A 108 -15.90 9.69 2.86
N MET A 109 -16.43 9.09 1.80
CA MET A 109 -17.57 9.59 1.07
C MET A 109 -18.69 8.56 1.07
N GLN A 110 -19.93 9.03 1.23
CA GLN A 110 -21.11 8.18 1.12
C GLN A 110 -21.90 8.54 -0.13
N THR A 111 -22.12 7.55 -0.99
CA THR A 111 -22.86 7.74 -2.24
C THR A 111 -23.81 6.55 -2.44
N ASN A 112 -25.11 6.82 -2.60
CA ASN A 112 -26.13 5.78 -2.86
C ASN A 112 -26.14 4.62 -1.84
N GLY A 113 -25.83 4.92 -0.57
CA GLY A 113 -25.75 3.91 0.49
C GLY A 113 -24.45 3.09 0.51
N GLU A 114 -23.53 3.32 -0.42
CA GLU A 114 -22.17 2.76 -0.41
C GLU A 114 -21.20 3.69 0.31
N LEU A 115 -20.27 3.10 1.05
CA LEU A 115 -19.15 3.79 1.69
C LEU A 115 -17.93 3.68 0.79
N LEU A 116 -17.48 4.81 0.26
CA LEU A 116 -16.23 4.96 -0.49
C LEU A 116 -15.16 5.45 0.48
N ILE A 117 -14.03 4.76 0.50
CA ILE A 117 -12.93 4.99 1.43
C ILE A 117 -11.70 5.28 0.58
N HIS A 118 -11.09 6.44 0.77
CA HIS A 118 -9.89 6.85 0.10
C HIS A 118 -8.76 7.06 1.12
N ARG A 119 -7.61 6.45 0.87
CA ARG A 119 -6.38 6.77 1.58
C ARG A 119 -5.56 7.73 0.72
N PRO A 120 -5.24 8.94 1.19
CA PRO A 120 -4.38 9.84 0.47
C PRO A 120 -2.92 9.37 0.49
N GLU A 121 -2.08 10.03 -0.29
CA GLU A 121 -0.68 9.64 -0.40
C GLU A 121 0.13 9.99 0.83
N THR A 122 1.01 9.08 1.21
CA THR A 122 1.99 9.24 2.28
C THR A 122 3.37 8.92 1.74
N PRO A 123 4.01 9.84 0.99
CA PRO A 123 5.36 9.63 0.48
C PRO A 123 6.28 9.15 1.60
N THR A 124 6.86 7.97 1.41
CA THR A 124 7.77 7.32 2.35
C THR A 124 9.10 7.13 1.64
N LEU A 125 10.18 7.67 2.21
CA LEU A 125 11.51 7.48 1.68
C LEU A 125 12.06 6.15 2.20
N LEU A 126 12.70 5.40 1.32
CA LEU A 126 13.31 4.10 1.63
C LEU A 126 14.70 4.07 1.02
N GLY A 127 15.71 3.78 1.83
CA GLY A 127 17.11 3.73 1.43
C GLY A 127 17.70 5.10 1.08
N VAL A 128 17.04 6.20 1.45
CA VAL A 128 17.51 7.57 1.20
C VAL A 128 16.90 8.57 2.19
N ASP A 129 17.71 9.51 2.66
CA ASP A 129 17.29 10.66 3.47
C ASP A 129 17.29 11.96 2.64
N LEU A 130 16.09 12.44 2.32
CA LEU A 130 15.85 13.69 1.58
C LEU A 130 14.99 14.63 2.43
N ASN A 131 15.24 15.94 2.33
CA ASN A 131 14.44 16.92 3.07
C ASN A 131 12.99 17.01 2.55
N ASP A 132 12.80 16.84 1.23
CA ASP A 132 11.49 16.70 0.58
C ASP A 132 11.54 15.53 -0.42
N TYR A 133 10.50 14.70 -0.43
CA TYR A 133 10.36 13.58 -1.38
C TYR A 133 10.35 14.01 -2.86
N ARG A 134 10.09 15.30 -3.13
CA ARG A 134 10.12 15.88 -4.48
C ARG A 134 11.52 16.15 -5.01
N GLU A 135 12.53 16.17 -4.16
CA GLU A 135 13.92 16.32 -4.59
C GLU A 135 14.34 15.13 -5.46
N ASP A 136 15.20 15.35 -6.45
CA ASP A 136 15.78 14.26 -7.22
C ASP A 136 16.66 13.37 -6.33
N PHE A 137 16.79 12.09 -6.68
CA PHE A 137 17.75 11.22 -6.02
C PHE A 137 19.19 11.76 -6.20
N PRO A 138 20.09 11.52 -5.23
CA PRO A 138 21.50 11.79 -5.42
C PRO A 138 22.05 11.07 -6.66
N SER A 139 22.95 11.72 -7.40
CA SER A 139 23.59 11.12 -8.58
C SER A 139 24.91 10.39 -8.27
N ASP A 140 25.54 10.70 -7.13
CA ASP A 140 26.73 9.99 -6.66
C ASP A 140 26.30 8.78 -5.83
N PRO A 141 26.63 7.54 -6.21
CA PRO A 141 26.26 6.34 -5.45
C PRO A 141 26.86 6.29 -4.05
N ASN A 142 27.88 7.11 -3.74
CA ASN A 142 28.47 7.23 -2.39
C ASN A 142 27.94 8.45 -1.62
N ASP A 143 26.87 9.10 -2.08
CA ASP A 143 26.27 10.23 -1.38
C ASP A 143 25.81 9.78 0.02
N PRO A 144 26.19 10.51 1.09
CA PRO A 144 25.88 10.11 2.46
C PRO A 144 24.37 10.16 2.79
N ARG A 145 23.54 10.67 1.87
CA ARG A 145 22.08 10.61 1.97
C ARG A 145 21.52 9.22 1.69
N PHE A 146 22.26 8.30 1.07
CA PHE A 146 21.82 6.91 0.99
C PHE A 146 21.98 6.24 2.37
N THR A 147 20.91 5.65 2.85
CA THR A 147 20.80 5.02 4.18
C THR A 147 20.67 3.51 4.05
N ASP A 148 21.04 2.76 5.08
CA ASP A 148 20.88 1.30 5.16
C ASP A 148 19.62 1.01 5.99
N ASP A 149 18.46 1.04 5.34
CA ASP A 149 17.17 0.98 6.05
C ASP A 149 16.76 -0.46 6.40
N ASP A 150 17.34 -1.48 5.75
CA ASP A 150 17.13 -2.90 6.06
C ASP A 150 18.25 -3.54 6.90
N GLU A 151 19.20 -2.72 7.36
CA GLU A 151 20.31 -3.07 8.27
C GLU A 151 21.19 -4.22 7.75
N ASP A 152 21.37 -4.31 6.43
CA ASP A 152 22.13 -5.38 5.79
C ASP A 152 23.60 -5.02 5.50
N GLY A 153 23.98 -3.76 5.75
CA GLY A 153 25.31 -3.21 5.57
C GLY A 153 25.57 -2.58 4.20
N ASN A 154 24.59 -2.54 3.30
CA ASN A 154 24.69 -1.93 1.96
C ASN A 154 23.91 -0.60 1.90
N PRO A 155 24.26 0.31 0.97
CA PRO A 155 23.48 1.53 0.80
C PRO A 155 22.10 1.22 0.21
N GLY A 156 21.08 1.91 0.70
CA GLY A 156 19.71 1.73 0.27
C GLY A 156 19.03 0.56 0.97
N VAL A 157 18.41 -0.28 0.15
CA VAL A 157 17.84 -1.57 0.54
C VAL A 157 18.11 -2.60 -0.56
N THR A 158 18.21 -3.88 -0.18
CA THR A 158 18.74 -4.90 -1.11
C THR A 158 17.66 -5.77 -1.74
N VAL A 159 17.75 -5.90 -3.07
CA VAL A 159 16.96 -6.85 -3.88
C VAL A 159 17.87 -7.95 -4.40
N ASN A 160 17.59 -9.18 -3.99
CA ASN A 160 18.27 -10.39 -4.45
C ASN A 160 17.64 -10.90 -5.76
N LEU A 161 18.42 -10.97 -6.82
CA LEU A 161 18.03 -11.46 -8.14
C LEU A 161 18.64 -12.84 -8.42
N THR A 162 17.81 -13.84 -8.66
CA THR A 162 18.25 -15.18 -9.08
C THR A 162 17.88 -15.44 -10.54
N PHE A 163 18.90 -15.60 -11.38
CA PHE A 163 18.79 -16.00 -12.78
C PHE A 163 19.18 -17.47 -12.92
N LYS A 164 18.20 -18.37 -12.79
CA LYS A 164 18.48 -19.80 -12.87
C LYS A 164 18.95 -20.22 -14.27
N PRO A 165 19.95 -21.12 -14.37
CA PRO A 165 20.64 -21.81 -13.26
C PRO A 165 21.97 -21.16 -12.79
N PHE A 166 22.32 -19.93 -13.17
CA PHE A 166 23.73 -19.53 -13.22
C PHE A 166 24.15 -18.38 -12.30
N VAL A 167 23.26 -17.50 -11.84
CA VAL A 167 23.72 -16.27 -11.20
C VAL A 167 22.74 -15.76 -10.15
N ASP A 168 23.24 -15.55 -8.94
CA ASP A 168 22.61 -14.74 -7.90
C ASP A 168 23.32 -13.38 -7.89
N GLU A 169 22.55 -12.30 -7.93
CA GLU A 169 23.01 -10.92 -7.97
C GLU A 169 22.22 -10.07 -6.99
N GLU A 170 22.78 -8.96 -6.55
CA GLU A 170 22.17 -8.00 -5.64
C GLU A 170 22.00 -6.66 -6.37
N LEU A 171 20.86 -6.02 -6.15
CA LEU A 171 20.63 -4.62 -6.49
C LEU A 171 20.44 -3.84 -5.20
N TYR A 172 21.12 -2.70 -5.13
CA TYR A 172 20.98 -1.73 -4.05
C TYR A 172 20.12 -0.58 -4.56
N ILE A 173 18.97 -0.36 -3.95
CA ILE A 173 17.99 0.61 -4.44
C ILE A 173 17.58 1.61 -3.36
N ALA A 174 17.27 2.82 -3.79
CA ALA A 174 16.49 3.78 -3.03
C ALA A 174 15.12 3.93 -3.67
N ARG A 175 14.09 4.15 -2.85
CA ARG A 175 12.72 4.32 -3.33
C ARG A 175 12.03 5.48 -2.62
N LYS A 176 11.06 6.04 -3.33
CA LYS A 176 10.02 6.91 -2.78
C LYS A 176 8.72 6.15 -2.95
N GLU A 177 8.20 5.55 -1.89
CA GLU A 177 6.92 4.86 -1.92
C GLU A 177 5.79 5.89 -1.87
N ILE A 178 5.04 6.03 -2.96
CA ILE A 178 3.99 7.04 -3.14
C ILE A 178 2.74 6.33 -3.66
N PHE A 179 2.00 5.71 -2.73
CA PHE A 179 0.77 5.01 -3.05
C PHE A 179 -0.44 5.66 -2.38
N SER A 180 -1.58 5.53 -3.07
CA SER A 180 -2.93 5.82 -2.56
C SER A 180 -3.85 4.67 -2.93
N TYR A 181 -4.97 4.52 -2.25
CA TYR A 181 -5.95 3.52 -2.63
C TYR A 181 -7.39 3.97 -2.40
N ASP A 182 -8.27 3.49 -3.28
CA ASP A 182 -9.71 3.60 -3.12
C ASP A 182 -10.28 2.23 -2.79
N MET A 183 -11.21 2.17 -1.86
CA MET A 183 -11.88 0.94 -1.44
C MET A 183 -13.36 1.16 -1.18
N LYS A 184 -14.08 0.05 -1.17
CA LYS A 184 -15.45 -0.06 -0.68
C LYS A 184 -15.56 -1.16 0.36
N LYS A 185 -16.50 -1.00 1.28
CA LYS A 185 -16.88 -2.07 2.22
C LYS A 185 -17.78 -3.09 1.51
N MET A 186 -17.33 -4.34 1.46
CA MET A 186 -18.07 -5.47 0.94
C MET A 186 -19.07 -6.01 1.98
N LYS A 187 -20.07 -6.77 1.54
CA LYS A 187 -21.12 -7.33 2.43
C LYS A 187 -20.58 -8.22 3.56
N ASN A 188 -19.45 -8.87 3.34
CA ASN A 188 -18.78 -9.75 4.29
C ASN A 188 -17.81 -9.00 5.22
N GLY A 189 -17.74 -7.67 5.15
CA GLY A 189 -16.89 -6.83 5.99
C GLY A 189 -15.49 -6.56 5.43
N ILE A 190 -15.07 -7.24 4.36
CA ILE A 190 -13.79 -6.96 3.68
C ILE A 190 -13.85 -5.58 3.03
N LEU A 191 -12.77 -4.82 3.11
CA LEU A 191 -12.60 -3.62 2.29
C LEU A 191 -11.83 -4.00 1.05
N ALA A 192 -12.35 -3.64 -0.12
CA ALA A 192 -11.76 -4.05 -1.39
C ALA A 192 -11.73 -2.89 -2.38
N GLY A 193 -10.67 -2.83 -3.18
CA GLY A 193 -10.54 -1.83 -4.23
C GLY A 193 -9.22 -1.94 -4.96
N PHE A 194 -8.57 -0.81 -5.22
CA PHE A 194 -7.36 -0.78 -6.03
C PHE A 194 -6.36 0.29 -5.57
N VAL A 195 -5.09 -0.02 -5.78
CA VAL A 195 -3.95 0.86 -5.49
C VAL A 195 -3.61 1.70 -6.72
N ARG A 196 -3.35 2.99 -6.51
CA ARG A 196 -2.64 3.84 -7.45
C ARG A 196 -1.25 4.06 -6.91
N ASP A 197 -0.27 3.75 -7.74
CA ASP A 197 1.13 3.87 -7.36
C ASP A 197 1.85 4.86 -8.27
N ARG A 198 2.54 5.81 -7.63
CA ARG A 198 3.41 6.81 -8.26
C ARG A 198 4.83 6.74 -7.71
N SER A 199 5.17 5.60 -7.11
CA SER A 199 6.49 5.40 -6.53
C SER A 199 7.59 5.57 -7.55
N GLN A 200 8.74 6.01 -7.06
CA GLN A 200 9.96 6.16 -7.85
C GLN A 200 11.03 5.24 -7.28
N GLN A 201 11.90 4.75 -8.14
CA GLN A 201 13.03 3.90 -7.80
C GLN A 201 14.31 4.47 -8.41
N TYR A 202 15.38 4.35 -7.66
CA TYR A 202 16.73 4.65 -8.10
C TYR A 202 17.62 3.45 -7.78
N ILE A 203 18.43 3.02 -8.75
CA ILE A 203 19.43 1.96 -8.54
C ILE A 203 20.73 2.65 -8.13
N ILE A 204 21.11 2.48 -6.87
CA ILE A 204 22.35 3.03 -6.31
C ILE A 204 23.54 2.23 -6.86
N GLY A 205 23.40 0.91 -6.90
CA GLY A 205 24.44 0.01 -7.35
C GLY A 205 23.96 -1.43 -7.46
N ALA A 206 24.89 -2.32 -7.77
CA ALA A 206 24.63 -3.75 -7.88
C ALA A 206 25.92 -4.54 -7.64
N SER A 207 25.79 -5.84 -7.39
CA SER A 207 26.95 -6.76 -7.39
C SER A 207 27.62 -6.89 -8.78
N LYS A 208 26.91 -6.51 -9.85
CA LYS A 208 27.43 -6.36 -11.22
C LYS A 208 27.00 -5.05 -11.86
N ASP A 209 27.97 -4.26 -12.30
CA ASP A 209 27.76 -2.94 -12.90
C ASP A 209 26.77 -2.94 -14.09
N ASP A 210 26.74 -4.00 -14.90
CA ASP A 210 25.83 -4.13 -16.04
C ASP A 210 24.33 -4.16 -15.65
N LEU A 211 24.02 -4.38 -14.36
CA LEU A 211 22.66 -4.34 -13.83
C LEU A 211 22.22 -2.94 -13.39
N VAL A 212 23.14 -1.98 -13.30
CA VAL A 212 22.85 -0.58 -12.96
C VAL A 212 22.28 0.12 -14.19
N THR A 213 20.99 -0.13 -14.45
CA THR A 213 20.24 0.55 -15.51
C THR A 213 19.05 1.26 -14.90
N GLU A 214 18.88 2.54 -15.20
CA GLU A 214 17.72 3.30 -14.75
C GLU A 214 16.42 2.60 -15.18
N SER A 215 15.62 2.21 -14.19
CA SER A 215 14.35 1.54 -14.42
C SER A 215 13.32 2.05 -13.43
N ASN A 216 12.37 2.81 -13.96
CA ASN A 216 11.17 3.24 -13.25
C ASN A 216 9.97 2.56 -13.93
N PRO A 217 9.67 1.30 -13.58
CA PRO A 217 8.58 0.58 -14.22
C PRO A 217 7.26 1.32 -13.97
N ILE A 218 6.46 1.49 -15.01
CA ILE A 218 5.22 2.27 -14.94
C ILE A 218 4.11 1.34 -14.43
N GLN A 219 3.28 1.82 -13.50
CA GLN A 219 2.11 1.05 -13.05
C GLN A 219 1.23 0.67 -14.26
N ASN A 220 0.74 -0.57 -14.27
CA ASN A 220 -0.19 -1.03 -15.28
C ASN A 220 -1.45 -0.14 -15.29
N PRO A 221 -1.82 0.48 -16.42
CA PRO A 221 -2.96 1.40 -16.47
C PRO A 221 -4.31 0.71 -16.17
N ASP A 222 -4.36 -0.62 -16.30
CA ASP A 222 -5.50 -1.42 -15.87
C ASP A 222 -5.42 -1.71 -14.36
N LEU A 223 -6.03 -0.84 -13.55
CA LEU A 223 -6.04 -0.93 -12.08
C LEU A 223 -6.72 -2.19 -11.54
N SER A 224 -7.47 -2.94 -12.37
CA SER A 224 -7.93 -4.27 -11.99
C SER A 224 -6.79 -5.29 -11.86
N LYS A 225 -5.56 -4.90 -12.17
CA LYS A 225 -4.35 -5.68 -11.90
C LYS A 225 -3.58 -5.19 -10.66
N SER A 226 -4.07 -4.14 -10.00
CA SER A 226 -3.50 -3.63 -8.75
C SER A 226 -4.52 -3.64 -7.60
N PRO A 227 -5.10 -4.80 -7.22
CA PRO A 227 -6.03 -4.91 -6.09
C PRO A 227 -5.44 -4.43 -4.77
N ILE A 228 -6.32 -3.98 -3.88
CA ILE A 228 -6.10 -4.01 -2.43
C ILE A 228 -7.28 -4.68 -1.73
N TYR A 229 -6.97 -5.43 -0.67
CA TYR A 229 -7.93 -6.05 0.23
C TYR A 229 -7.48 -5.85 1.67
N LEU A 230 -8.38 -5.31 2.50
CA LEU A 230 -8.25 -5.29 3.95
C LEU A 230 -9.24 -6.29 4.55
N ILE A 231 -8.72 -7.38 5.08
CA ILE A 231 -9.50 -8.48 5.63
C ILE A 231 -9.56 -8.34 7.16
N PRO A 232 -10.74 -8.23 7.79
CA PRO A 232 -10.84 -8.06 9.23
C PRO A 232 -10.11 -9.17 9.99
N LEU A 233 -9.23 -8.79 10.92
CA LEU A 233 -8.56 -9.73 11.82
C LEU A 233 -9.49 -10.06 12.99
N LYS A 234 -9.57 -11.34 13.34
CA LYS A 234 -10.36 -11.85 14.49
C LYS A 234 -9.57 -11.83 15.80
N GLU A 235 -8.26 -11.75 15.71
CA GLU A 235 -7.29 -11.78 16.79
C GLU A 235 -6.18 -10.79 16.46
N ASP A 236 -5.47 -10.31 17.47
CA ASP A 236 -4.30 -9.46 17.24
C ASP A 236 -3.14 -10.35 16.78
N LEU A 237 -2.60 -10.06 15.59
CA LEU A 237 -1.47 -10.77 15.01
C LEU A 237 -0.30 -9.81 14.87
N ASP A 238 0.91 -10.29 15.10
CA ASP A 238 2.12 -9.62 14.62
C ASP A 238 2.46 -10.05 13.18
N CYS A 239 3.50 -9.43 12.60
CA CYS A 239 3.93 -9.72 11.23
C CYS A 239 4.36 -11.18 11.02
N ASP A 240 5.01 -11.80 11.99
CA ASP A 240 5.52 -13.18 11.88
C ASP A 240 4.34 -14.16 11.92
N GLN A 241 3.41 -13.95 12.84
CA GLN A 241 2.17 -14.72 12.94
C GLN A 241 1.29 -14.55 11.69
N LEU A 242 1.19 -13.35 11.14
CA LEU A 242 0.47 -13.11 9.88
C LEU A 242 1.13 -13.87 8.71
N LYS A 243 2.46 -13.90 8.66
CA LYS A 243 3.21 -14.63 7.63
C LYS A 243 3.00 -16.14 7.74
N GLU A 244 3.07 -16.70 8.94
CA GLU A 244 2.78 -18.12 9.18
C GLU A 244 1.34 -18.51 8.83
N ARG A 245 0.39 -17.62 9.14
CA ARG A 245 -1.05 -17.82 8.89
C ARG A 245 -1.53 -17.24 7.57
N ARG A 246 -0.61 -16.86 6.67
CA ARG A 246 -0.93 -16.16 5.41
C ARG A 246 -2.06 -16.85 4.64
N ASP A 247 -2.03 -18.16 4.56
CA ASP A 247 -3.02 -18.99 3.84
C ASP A 247 -4.44 -18.94 4.42
N GLN A 248 -4.62 -18.41 5.64
CA GLN A 248 -5.93 -18.23 6.30
C GLN A 248 -6.60 -16.92 5.91
N TYR A 249 -5.81 -15.89 5.54
CA TYR A 249 -6.30 -14.56 5.21
C TYR A 249 -6.19 -14.28 3.70
N PHE A 250 -5.15 -14.80 3.06
CA PHE A 250 -4.79 -14.44 1.70
C PHE A 250 -4.89 -15.65 0.76
N PRO A 251 -5.16 -15.41 -0.54
CA PRO A 251 -5.27 -16.48 -1.51
C PRO A 251 -3.93 -17.20 -1.74
N LYS A 252 -3.92 -18.54 -1.66
CA LYS A 252 -2.74 -19.40 -1.93
C LYS A 252 -2.13 -19.26 -3.32
N ARG A 253 -2.91 -18.74 -4.28
CA ARG A 253 -2.48 -18.50 -5.66
C ARG A 253 -2.92 -17.10 -6.04
N ASP A 254 -2.11 -16.42 -6.85
CA ASP A 254 -2.50 -15.24 -7.62
C ASP A 254 -3.65 -15.60 -8.57
N ARG A 255 -4.85 -15.71 -8.04
CA ARG A 255 -6.04 -15.85 -8.87
C ARG A 255 -6.38 -14.45 -9.38
N SER A 256 -6.98 -14.38 -10.57
CA SER A 256 -7.61 -13.16 -11.03
C SER A 256 -8.57 -12.63 -9.95
N HIS A 257 -8.83 -11.32 -9.91
CA HIS A 257 -9.83 -10.68 -9.03
C HIS A 257 -11.14 -11.49 -8.92
N LYS A 258 -11.63 -12.09 -10.02
CA LYS A 258 -12.83 -12.96 -10.02
C LYS A 258 -12.70 -14.23 -9.16
N GLY A 259 -11.49 -14.77 -9.01
CA GLY A 259 -11.22 -15.93 -8.17
C GLY A 259 -11.03 -15.57 -6.69
N PHE A 260 -10.71 -14.31 -6.36
CA PHE A 260 -10.60 -13.82 -4.99
C PHE A 260 -11.97 -13.80 -4.30
N TYR A 261 -13.00 -13.26 -4.97
CA TYR A 261 -14.35 -13.14 -4.42
C TYR A 261 -15.05 -14.48 -4.16
N ARG A 262 -14.84 -15.52 -4.99
CA ARG A 262 -15.48 -16.84 -4.79
C ARG A 262 -15.12 -17.53 -3.46
N TRP A 263 -14.04 -17.13 -2.80
CA TRP A 263 -13.64 -17.68 -1.51
C TRP A 263 -14.39 -17.06 -0.34
N TYR A 264 -14.86 -15.81 -0.49
CA TYR A 264 -15.53 -15.05 0.56
C TYR A 264 -17.04 -14.86 0.33
N GLU A 265 -17.58 -15.46 -0.74
CA GLU A 265 -19.03 -15.53 -1.05
C GLU A 265 -19.68 -16.85 -0.57
N ASN A 266 -18.92 -17.76 0.06
CA ASN A 266 -19.44 -18.99 0.67
C ASN A 266 -19.16 -19.03 2.17
#